data_AF-A0A926TLB7-F1
#
_entry.id   AF-A0A926TLB7-F1
#
_cell.length_a   1.000
_cell.length_b   1.000
_cell.length_c   1.000
_cell.angle_alpha   90.00
_cell.angle_beta   90.00
_cell.angle_gamma   90.00
#
_symmetry.space_group_name_H-M   'P 1'
#
loop_
_entity.id
_entity.type
_entity.pdbx_description
1 polymer ?
#
loop_
_entity_poly.entity_id
_entity_poly.type
_entity_poly.pdbx_seq_one_letter_code
_entity_poly.pdbx_strand_id
1 'polypeptide(L)'
;MALKPKRITPSPQPSTPLLSPLPPLPVASLANAVEVSGVVVVGSVAHVIVKAPNEASSRHRPVGQRLANGPVLVKRLELKTGLEPIIILEENGLEVAKAIGAARQTTNLT
;
A
#
# COMPACT_ATOMS: atom_id res chain seq x y z
N MET A 1 11.81 71.63 35.05
CA MET A 1 11.33 71.04 33.77
C MET A 1 11.43 69.52 33.88
N ALA A 2 10.31 68.79 33.91
CA ALA A 2 10.31 67.33 34.04
C ALA A 2 10.28 66.66 32.65
N LEU A 3 11.29 65.84 32.34
CA LEU A 3 11.36 65.05 31.11
C LEU A 3 10.42 63.84 31.23
N LYS A 4 9.42 63.77 30.34
CA LYS A 4 8.46 62.65 30.28
C LYS A 4 9.15 61.44 29.65
N PRO A 5 9.07 60.22 30.23
CA PRO A 5 9.71 59.04 29.67
C PRO A 5 9.02 58.60 28.38
N LYS A 6 9.81 58.38 27.33
CA LYS A 6 9.36 57.91 26.02
C LYS A 6 9.11 56.40 26.10
N ARG A 7 7.84 55.98 25.96
CA ARG A 7 7.46 54.56 25.88
C ARG A 7 8.05 53.94 24.61
N ILE A 8 8.90 52.93 24.78
CA ILE A 8 9.34 52.05 23.70
C ILE A 8 8.24 51.03 23.40
N THR A 9 7.60 51.17 22.25
CA THR A 9 6.70 50.13 21.71
C THR A 9 7.55 48.96 21.21
N PRO A 10 7.31 47.71 21.67
CA PRO A 10 8.01 46.55 21.11
C PRO A 10 7.65 46.40 19.63
N SER A 11 8.68 46.27 18.79
CA SER A 11 8.53 46.01 17.36
C SER A 11 7.87 44.64 17.15
N PRO A 12 6.93 44.49 16.19
CA PRO A 12 6.35 43.18 15.88
C PRO A 12 7.46 42.24 15.39
N GLN A 13 7.65 41.14 16.12
CA GLN A 13 8.61 40.10 15.78
C GLN A 13 8.08 39.35 14.55
N PRO A 14 8.90 39.09 13.50
CA PRO A 14 8.46 38.33 12.35
C PRO A 14 8.09 36.91 12.79
N SER A 15 6.83 36.53 12.57
CA SER A 15 6.36 35.17 12.75
C SER A 15 6.99 34.27 11.69
N THR A 16 7.80 33.30 12.10
CA THR A 16 8.27 32.25 11.21
C THR A 16 7.06 31.47 10.70
N PRO A 17 6.90 31.30 9.37
CA PRO A 17 5.81 30.50 8.84
C PRO A 17 5.97 29.06 9.33
N LEU A 18 4.93 28.54 9.99
CA LEU A 18 4.86 27.14 10.36
C LEU A 18 4.69 26.32 9.08
N LEU A 19 5.71 25.56 8.72
CA LEU A 19 5.62 24.58 7.63
C LEU A 19 4.63 23.49 8.02
N SER A 20 3.71 23.16 7.11
CA SER A 20 2.79 22.03 7.30
C SER A 20 3.58 20.71 7.29
N PRO A 21 3.22 19.73 8.14
CA PRO A 21 3.86 18.43 8.13
C PRO A 21 3.60 17.69 6.81
N LEU A 22 4.55 16.86 6.39
CA LEU A 22 4.39 16.03 5.20
C LEU A 22 3.29 14.97 5.39
N PRO A 23 2.59 14.58 4.30
CA PRO A 23 1.64 13.47 4.35
C PRO A 23 2.36 12.13 4.65
N PRO A 24 1.65 11.15 5.25
CA PRO A 24 2.18 9.82 5.52
C PRO A 24 2.44 9.03 4.23
N LEU A 25 3.40 8.10 4.28
CA LEU A 25 3.70 7.19 3.18
C LEU A 25 2.56 6.18 2.95
N PRO A 26 2.35 5.73 1.70
CA PRO A 26 1.38 4.69 1.39
C PRO A 26 1.78 3.35 2.01
N VAL A 27 0.78 2.57 2.40
CA VAL A 27 0.94 1.22 2.96
C VAL A 27 0.13 0.22 2.12
N ALA A 28 0.59 -1.04 2.09
CA ALA A 28 -0.03 -2.13 1.34
C ALA A 28 -0.46 -3.29 2.26
N SER A 29 -1.18 -2.96 3.33
CA SER A 29 -1.48 -3.91 4.41
C SER A 29 -2.42 -5.03 3.96
N LEU A 30 -3.38 -4.74 3.09
CA LEU A 30 -4.30 -5.77 2.57
C LEU A 30 -3.58 -6.65 1.56
N ALA A 31 -2.81 -6.07 0.62
CA ALA A 31 -2.03 -6.80 -0.38
C ALA A 31 -1.00 -7.74 0.27
N ASN A 32 -0.30 -7.30 1.32
CA ASN A 32 0.62 -8.15 2.10
C ASN A 32 -0.10 -9.33 2.79
N ALA A 33 -1.35 -9.11 3.18
CA ALA A 33 -2.16 -10.09 3.86
C ALA A 33 -2.95 -11.01 2.91
N VAL A 34 -2.91 -10.78 1.59
CA VAL A 34 -3.52 -11.70 0.62
C VAL A 34 -2.76 -13.02 0.62
N GLU A 35 -3.51 -14.12 0.65
CA GLU A 35 -2.98 -15.47 0.49
C GLU A 35 -3.14 -15.88 -0.97
N VAL A 36 -2.06 -16.33 -1.59
CA VAL A 36 -2.06 -16.82 -2.97
C VAL A 36 -1.89 -18.33 -2.92
N SER A 37 -2.94 -19.08 -3.23
CA SER A 37 -2.91 -20.54 -3.17
C SER A 37 -2.47 -21.19 -4.48
N GLY A 38 -2.65 -20.50 -5.61
CA GLY A 38 -2.34 -21.08 -6.91
C GLY A 38 -2.60 -20.16 -8.09
N VAL A 39 -2.18 -20.61 -9.26
CA VAL A 39 -2.52 -20.02 -10.56
C VAL A 39 -3.03 -21.15 -11.44
N VAL A 40 -4.13 -20.91 -12.13
CA VAL A 40 -4.74 -21.83 -13.09
C VAL A 40 -4.96 -21.09 -14.41
N VAL A 41 -4.80 -21.79 -15.53
CA VAL A 41 -5.09 -21.24 -16.85
C VAL A 41 -6.47 -21.73 -17.27
N VAL A 42 -7.37 -20.80 -17.56
CA VAL A 42 -8.73 -21.08 -18.05
C VAL A 42 -8.81 -20.57 -19.48
N GLY A 43 -8.87 -21.48 -20.45
CA GLY A 43 -8.70 -21.16 -21.87
C GLY A 43 -7.29 -20.64 -22.13
N SER A 44 -7.17 -19.37 -22.55
CA SER A 44 -5.90 -18.67 -22.77
C SER A 44 -5.58 -17.61 -21.70
N VAL A 45 -6.34 -17.59 -20.59
CA VAL A 45 -6.23 -16.55 -19.55
C VAL A 45 -5.78 -17.14 -18.23
N ALA A 46 -4.69 -16.61 -17.68
CA ALA A 46 -4.21 -16.96 -16.34
C ALA A 46 -5.10 -16.34 -15.25
N HIS A 47 -5.52 -17.17 -14.31
CA HIS A 47 -6.32 -16.83 -13.15
C HIS A 47 -5.55 -17.18 -11.88
N VAL A 48 -5.66 -16.33 -10.88
CA VAL A 48 -5.05 -16.53 -9.58
C VAL A 48 -6.12 -17.03 -8.60
N ILE A 49 -5.77 -18.02 -7.79
CA ILE A 49 -6.57 -18.48 -6.67
C ILE A 49 -6.07 -17.73 -5.44
N VAL A 50 -6.89 -16.81 -4.94
CA VAL A 50 -6.53 -15.91 -3.85
C VAL A 50 -7.58 -15.88 -2.76
N LYS A 51 -7.15 -15.63 -1.54
CA LYS A 51 -8.01 -15.28 -0.42
C LYS A 51 -7.57 -13.92 0.12
N ALA A 52 -8.44 -12.93 0.00
CA ALA A 52 -8.21 -11.63 0.62
C ALA A 52 -8.45 -11.72 2.15
N PRO A 53 -7.76 -10.91 2.97
CA PRO A 53 -7.90 -10.96 4.43
C PRO A 53 -9.31 -10.65 4.94
N ASN A 54 -10.13 -9.97 4.13
CA ASN A 54 -11.52 -9.64 4.42
C ASN A 54 -12.54 -10.55 3.70
N GLU A 55 -12.09 -11.60 3.01
CA GLU A 55 -12.97 -12.57 2.34
C GLU A 55 -12.98 -13.91 3.11
N ALA A 56 -14.17 -14.49 3.28
CA ALA A 56 -14.35 -15.74 4.02
C ALA A 56 -13.81 -16.97 3.26
N SER A 57 -13.66 -16.88 1.94
CA SER A 57 -13.30 -18.02 1.08
C SER A 57 -12.41 -17.59 -0.08
N SER A 58 -11.57 -18.51 -0.55
CA SER A 58 -10.72 -18.31 -1.73
C SER A 58 -11.54 -18.19 -3.01
N ARG A 59 -11.06 -17.39 -3.96
CA ARG A 59 -11.73 -17.10 -5.24
C ARG A 59 -10.75 -17.07 -6.39
N HIS A 60 -11.26 -17.40 -7.58
CA HIS A 60 -10.53 -17.28 -8.84
C HIS A 60 -10.67 -15.87 -9.39
N ARG A 61 -9.54 -15.21 -9.66
CA ARG A 61 -9.51 -13.84 -10.18
C ARG A 61 -8.54 -13.76 -11.37
N PRO A 62 -8.98 -13.27 -12.53
CA PRO A 62 -8.05 -12.99 -13.62
C PRO A 62 -7.13 -11.83 -13.23
N VAL A 63 -5.96 -11.78 -13.88
CA VAL A 63 -5.07 -10.62 -13.79
C VAL A 63 -5.81 -9.37 -14.28
N GLY A 64 -5.60 -8.24 -13.61
CA GLY A 64 -6.30 -6.98 -13.83
C GLY A 64 -7.53 -6.77 -12.93
N GLN A 65 -7.99 -7.79 -12.20
CA GLN A 65 -9.12 -7.65 -11.29
C GLN A 65 -8.74 -7.16 -9.90
N ARG A 66 -9.72 -6.56 -9.21
CA ARG A 66 -9.59 -6.09 -7.83
C ARG A 66 -10.08 -7.10 -6.80
N LEU A 67 -9.41 -7.13 -5.65
CA LEU A 67 -9.71 -7.94 -4.47
C LEU A 67 -10.16 -7.02 -3.32
N ALA A 68 -10.59 -7.62 -2.21
CA ALA A 68 -10.91 -6.93 -0.97
C ALA A 68 -11.96 -5.80 -1.11
N ASN A 69 -12.88 -5.92 -2.07
CA ASN A 69 -13.87 -4.91 -2.47
C ASN A 69 -13.30 -3.66 -3.17
N GLY A 70 -12.12 -3.77 -3.81
CA GLY A 70 -11.56 -2.69 -4.63
C GLY A 70 -10.12 -2.26 -4.35
N PRO A 71 -9.60 -2.21 -3.11
CA PRO A 71 -8.34 -1.52 -2.82
C PRO A 71 -7.11 -2.26 -3.34
N VAL A 72 -7.17 -3.59 -3.51
CA VAL A 72 -6.06 -4.39 -3.99
C VAL A 72 -6.29 -4.77 -5.45
N LEU A 73 -5.31 -4.52 -6.32
CA LEU A 73 -5.31 -4.91 -7.73
C LEU A 73 -4.40 -6.12 -7.94
N VAL A 74 -4.87 -7.14 -8.67
CA VAL A 74 -4.01 -8.18 -9.23
C VAL A 74 -3.32 -7.62 -10.46
N LYS A 75 -2.17 -7.00 -10.29
CA LYS A 75 -1.56 -6.17 -11.35
C LYS A 75 -0.97 -7.01 -12.48
N ARG A 76 -0.13 -7.99 -12.14
CA ARG A 76 0.53 -8.86 -13.13
C ARG A 76 0.94 -10.21 -12.53
N LEU A 77 1.16 -11.17 -13.43
CA LEU A 77 1.77 -12.46 -13.13
C LEU A 77 3.12 -12.51 -13.84
N GLU A 78 4.19 -12.69 -13.09
CA GLU A 78 5.53 -12.92 -13.61
C GLU A 78 5.78 -14.42 -13.68
N LEU A 79 5.76 -14.95 -14.90
CA LEU A 79 6.10 -16.34 -15.19
C LEU A 79 7.46 -16.37 -15.90
N LYS A 80 8.48 -16.84 -15.19
CA LYS A 80 9.83 -17.02 -15.74
C LYS A 80 10.09 -18.50 -15.96
N THR A 81 10.65 -18.86 -17.11
CA THR A 81 10.95 -20.25 -17.47
C THR A 81 11.87 -20.89 -16.43
N GLY A 82 11.43 -22.00 -15.83
CA GLY A 82 12.20 -22.74 -14.83
C GLY A 82 12.16 -22.16 -13.42
N LEU A 83 11.33 -21.14 -13.16
CA LEU A 83 11.15 -20.54 -11.83
C LEU A 83 9.69 -20.62 -11.38
N GLU A 84 9.47 -20.51 -10.07
CA GLU A 84 8.13 -20.39 -9.53
C GLU A 84 7.48 -19.07 -9.97
N PRO A 85 6.20 -19.09 -10.35
CA PRO A 85 5.45 -17.89 -10.70
C PRO A 85 5.30 -16.94 -9.51
N ILE A 86 5.41 -15.64 -9.80
CA ILE A 86 5.22 -14.57 -8.81
C ILE A 86 4.04 -13.70 -9.22
N ILE A 87 3.11 -13.50 -8.30
CA ILE A 87 2.00 -12.56 -8.47
C ILE A 87 2.39 -11.20 -7.93
N ILE A 88 2.20 -10.16 -8.72
CA ILE A 88 2.37 -8.77 -8.28
C ILE A 88 0.99 -8.19 -7.99
N LEU A 89 0.77 -7.84 -6.73
CA LEU A 89 -0.40 -7.11 -6.26
C LEU A 89 -0.07 -5.62 -6.13
N GLU A 90 -1.07 -4.77 -6.21
CA GLU A 90 -0.91 -3.35 -5.95
C GLU A 90 -1.97 -2.86 -4.97
N GLU A 91 -1.57 -2.06 -3.99
CA GLU A 91 -2.46 -1.33 -3.09
C GLU A 91 -1.90 0.07 -2.87
N ASN A 92 -2.73 1.11 -3.03
CA ASN A 92 -2.33 2.51 -2.85
C ASN A 92 -1.08 2.91 -3.68
N GLY A 93 -0.90 2.30 -4.84
CA GLY A 93 0.26 2.51 -5.73
C GLY A 93 1.54 1.76 -5.32
N LEU A 94 1.51 0.98 -4.24
CA LEU A 94 2.63 0.15 -3.80
C LEU A 94 2.49 -1.28 -4.32
N GLU A 95 3.53 -1.78 -5.00
CA GLU A 95 3.56 -3.15 -5.52
C GLU A 95 4.05 -4.15 -4.47
N VAL A 96 3.38 -5.30 -4.37
CA VAL A 96 3.70 -6.40 -3.45
C VAL A 96 3.85 -7.69 -4.25
N ALA A 97 5.04 -8.29 -4.19
CA ALA A 97 5.31 -9.58 -4.79
C ALA A 97 4.90 -10.73 -3.86
N LYS A 98 4.13 -11.69 -4.39
CA LYS A 98 3.63 -12.87 -3.69
C LYS A 98 3.97 -14.13 -4.47
N ALA A 99 4.74 -15.02 -3.85
CA ALA A 99 4.91 -16.39 -4.34
C ALA A 99 3.63 -17.20 -4.11
N ILE A 100 3.43 -18.23 -4.93
CA ILE A 100 2.34 -19.19 -4.72
C ILE A 100 2.62 -20.00 -3.45
N GLY A 101 1.59 -20.25 -2.65
CA GLY A 101 1.72 -20.90 -1.35
C GLY A 101 2.22 -19.99 -0.22
N ALA A 102 2.60 -18.74 -0.52
CA ALA A 102 3.01 -17.79 0.49
C ALA A 102 1.79 -17.31 1.32
N ALA A 103 1.76 -17.73 2.58
CA ALA A 103 0.80 -17.24 3.56
C ALA A 103 1.06 -15.75 3.92
N ARG A 104 0.21 -15.22 4.80
CA ARG A 104 0.23 -13.83 5.29
C ARG A 104 1.64 -13.41 5.72
N GLN A 105 2.18 -12.34 5.12
CA GLN A 105 3.45 -11.77 5.61
C GLN A 105 3.15 -10.89 6.82
N THR A 106 3.37 -11.41 8.03
CA THR A 106 3.35 -10.60 9.26
C THR A 106 4.71 -9.93 9.40
N THR A 107 4.83 -8.69 8.96
CA THR A 107 6.01 -7.86 9.26
C THR A 107 5.97 -7.52 10.75
N ASN A 108 6.71 -8.26 11.57
CA ASN A 108 7.06 -7.84 12.93
C ASN A 108 8.16 -6.78 12.81
N LEU A 109 7.82 -5.50 13.02
CA LEU A 109 8.79 -4.47 13.35
C LEU A 109 8.82 -4.38 14.88
N THR A 110 9.95 -4.80 15.47
CA THR A 110 10.30 -4.56 16.88
C THR A 110 11.03 -3.23 17.01
#